data_AF-A0A8C1QS15-F1
#
_entry.id   AF-A0A8C1QS15-F1
#
_cell.length_a   1.000
_cell.length_b   1.000
_cell.length_c   1.000
_cell.angle_alpha   90.00
_cell.angle_beta   90.00
_cell.angle_gamma   90.00
#
_symmetry.space_group_name_H-M   'P 1'
#
loop_
_entity.id
_entity.type
_entity.pdbx_description
1 polymer ?
#
loop_
_entity_poly.entity_id
_entity_poly.type
_entity_poly.pdbx_seq_one_letter_code
_entity_poly.pdbx_strand_id
1 'polypeptide(L)'
;MAVLPIKFTKTKRDRLAQVLWVLNWISVVTGIILFILGIFLKVEINKRQDLMAERQLQSVPNMLISVGLIACMINFLGGKICYDCVDTNKFLRWKLVMLPYIICTFFFTLSVLVGALMCYSMHGQLEEALTVGLRDAMRYYKDTDTPGRCFLKRTVDLLQIQFQCCGNEGYRDWFQIQWVSNRYLDMSQREVVDRLRSNVEGKYLMDGVPFSCCNVNSPRPCIQYQITNNSAHFNYDYQTEELNLWMRGCHQALLDYYTNIMHSIGLTVLIIWLFELSVLTGVRYLQTSLENVLRQGDPECESDGWLLENSFVETARSNFNIIKHLGKFNQISSNGDPNIDKPSTAHYGPDNVPLKPLPTAS
;
A
#
# COMPACT_ATOMS: atom_id res chain seq x y z
N MET A 1 25.95 24.90 15.97
CA MET A 1 25.29 26.06 15.31
C MET A 1 23.91 25.60 14.87
N ALA A 2 22.85 26.35 15.18
CA ALA A 2 21.50 26.00 14.75
C ALA A 2 21.37 26.13 13.22
N VAL A 3 20.64 25.19 12.59
CA VAL A 3 20.45 25.18 11.13
C VAL A 3 19.16 25.94 10.78
N LEU A 4 19.26 26.91 9.86
CA LEU A 4 18.17 27.80 9.40
C LEU A 4 17.46 28.57 10.55
N PRO A 5 18.18 29.39 11.35
CA PRO A 5 17.54 30.22 12.37
C PRO A 5 16.73 31.34 11.72
N ILE A 6 15.47 31.48 12.11
CA ILE A 6 14.57 32.57 11.71
C ILE A 6 14.08 33.28 12.97
N LYS A 7 14.20 34.62 12.99
CA LYS A 7 13.69 35.46 14.08
C LYS A 7 12.19 35.67 13.95
N PHE A 8 11.45 35.36 15.01
CA PHE A 8 10.02 35.59 15.10
C PHE A 8 9.68 36.62 16.18
N THR A 9 8.90 37.63 15.78
CA THR A 9 8.21 38.53 16.72
C THR A 9 6.93 37.86 17.21
N LYS A 10 6.36 38.31 18.35
CA LYS A 10 5.10 37.79 18.89
C LYS A 10 3.98 37.72 17.84
N THR A 11 3.75 38.83 17.14
CA THR A 11 2.74 38.92 16.06
C THR A 11 2.97 37.95 14.91
N LYS A 12 4.23 37.66 14.56
CA LYS A 12 4.57 36.68 13.52
C LYS A 12 4.35 35.25 14.00
N ARG A 13 4.62 34.94 15.27
CA ARG A 13 4.35 33.62 15.88
C ARG A 13 2.85 33.34 15.91
N ASP A 14 2.05 34.30 16.33
CA ASP A 14 0.58 34.14 16.41
C ASP A 14 -0.03 33.92 15.02
N ARG A 15 0.42 34.69 14.02
CA ARG A 15 0.03 34.46 12.62
C ARG A 15 0.45 33.10 12.10
N LEU A 16 1.68 32.65 12.41
CA LEU A 16 2.17 31.33 12.03
C LEU A 16 1.32 30.22 12.65
N ALA A 17 0.98 30.33 13.94
CA ALA A 17 0.10 29.39 14.63
C ALA A 17 -1.29 29.33 14.01
N GLN A 18 -1.88 30.48 13.66
CA GLN A 18 -3.17 30.56 12.98
C GLN A 18 -3.14 29.91 11.59
N VAL A 19 -2.09 30.16 10.80
CA VAL A 19 -1.91 29.52 9.49
C VAL A 19 -1.75 28.01 9.65
N LEU A 20 -0.91 27.56 10.58
CA LEU A 20 -0.70 26.13 10.83
C LEU A 20 -1.97 25.44 11.32
N TRP A 21 -2.80 26.12 12.12
CA TRP A 21 -4.11 25.60 12.51
C TRP A 21 -5.01 25.33 11.28
N VAL A 22 -5.09 26.27 10.33
CA VAL A 22 -5.83 26.08 9.08
C VAL A 22 -5.22 24.95 8.25
N LEU A 23 -3.90 24.91 8.10
CA LEU A 23 -3.21 23.89 7.32
C LEU A 23 -3.40 22.49 7.89
N ASN A 24 -3.37 22.31 9.22
CA ASN A 24 -3.65 21.02 9.86
C ASN A 24 -5.09 20.56 9.60
N TRP A 25 -6.07 21.47 9.57
CA TRP A 25 -7.45 21.10 9.20
C TRP A 25 -7.56 20.69 7.73
N ILE A 26 -6.82 21.34 6.83
CA ILE A 26 -6.71 20.89 5.44
C ILE A 26 -6.03 19.51 5.37
N SER A 27 -5.00 19.26 6.19
CA SER A 27 -4.34 17.95 6.31
C SER A 27 -5.27 16.84 6.83
N VAL A 28 -6.30 17.16 7.62
CA VAL A 28 -7.34 16.18 7.98
C VAL A 28 -8.13 15.77 6.74
N VAL A 29 -8.48 16.74 5.88
CA VAL A 29 -9.21 16.45 4.62
C VAL A 29 -8.36 15.61 3.67
N THR A 30 -7.06 15.90 3.54
CA THR A 30 -6.15 15.07 2.73
C THR A 30 -6.03 13.64 3.29
N GLY A 31 -6.03 13.48 4.62
CA GLY A 31 -6.11 12.16 5.27
C GLY A 31 -7.37 11.36 4.90
N ILE A 32 -8.53 12.03 4.85
CA ILE A 32 -9.79 11.41 4.40
C ILE A 32 -9.70 10.99 2.92
N ILE A 33 -9.11 11.85 2.07
CA ILE A 33 -8.89 11.53 0.65
C ILE A 33 -8.02 10.26 0.51
N LEU A 34 -6.91 10.16 1.27
CA LEU A 34 -6.06 8.98 1.27
C LEU A 34 -6.82 7.71 1.68
N PHE A 35 -7.65 7.81 2.71
CA PHE A 35 -8.48 6.70 3.17
C PHE A 35 -9.47 6.23 2.07
N ILE A 36 -10.15 7.17 1.41
CA ILE A 36 -11.07 6.88 0.32
C ILE A 36 -10.34 6.24 -0.86
N LEU A 37 -9.18 6.76 -1.26
CA LEU A 37 -8.36 6.20 -2.34
C LEU A 37 -7.89 4.77 -2.01
N GLY A 38 -7.51 4.51 -0.75
CA GLY A 38 -7.16 3.16 -0.29
C GLY A 38 -8.33 2.18 -0.39
N ILE A 39 -9.54 2.58 0.02
CA ILE A 39 -10.75 1.76 -0.15
C ILE A 39 -11.06 1.54 -1.63
N PHE A 40 -11.01 2.60 -2.44
CA PHE A 40 -11.26 2.52 -3.87
C PHE A 40 -10.34 1.50 -4.54
N LEU A 41 -9.03 1.59 -4.31
CA LEU A 41 -8.05 0.66 -4.87
C LEU A 41 -8.31 -0.78 -4.39
N LYS A 42 -8.64 -0.96 -3.11
CA LYS A 42 -8.96 -2.27 -2.54
C LYS A 42 -10.18 -2.90 -3.21
N VAL A 43 -11.24 -2.12 -3.40
CA VAL A 43 -12.46 -2.59 -4.08
C VAL A 43 -12.15 -2.94 -5.53
N GLU A 44 -11.39 -2.11 -6.23
CA GLU A 44 -11.08 -2.33 -7.64
C GLU A 44 -10.25 -3.60 -7.86
N ILE A 45 -9.25 -3.85 -7.03
CA ILE A 45 -8.47 -5.10 -7.06
C ILE A 45 -9.36 -6.31 -6.73
N ASN A 46 -10.20 -6.21 -5.70
CA ASN A 46 -11.04 -7.31 -5.26
C ASN A 46 -12.10 -7.73 -6.29
N LYS A 47 -12.58 -6.80 -7.14
CA LYS A 47 -13.52 -7.13 -8.23
C LYS A 47 -12.97 -8.17 -9.20
N ARG A 48 -11.65 -8.24 -9.35
CA ARG A 48 -10.96 -9.10 -10.33
C ARG A 48 -9.89 -9.98 -9.68
N GLN A 49 -10.03 -10.25 -8.37
CA GLN A 49 -9.07 -11.07 -7.62
C GLN A 49 -8.94 -12.48 -8.21
N ASP A 50 -10.01 -13.03 -8.78
CA ASP A 50 -10.01 -14.38 -9.38
C ASP A 50 -9.10 -14.48 -10.62
N LEU A 51 -8.65 -13.34 -11.16
CA LEU A 51 -7.76 -13.24 -12.32
C LEU A 51 -6.30 -12.94 -11.93
N MET A 52 -6.00 -12.81 -10.63
CA MET A 52 -4.68 -12.45 -10.10
C MET A 52 -4.22 -13.49 -9.07
N ALA A 53 -3.00 -14.02 -9.22
CA ALA A 53 -2.52 -15.11 -8.38
C ALA A 53 -1.98 -14.65 -7.01
N GLU A 54 -1.63 -13.36 -6.85
CA GLU A 54 -0.80 -12.89 -5.74
C GLU A 54 -1.57 -12.07 -4.68
N ARG A 55 -1.39 -12.45 -3.41
CA ARG A 55 -1.96 -11.75 -2.25
C ARG A 55 -1.19 -10.47 -1.87
N GLN A 56 0.05 -10.29 -2.36
CA GLN A 56 0.87 -9.12 -2.05
C GLN A 56 0.26 -7.81 -2.58
N LEU A 57 -0.56 -7.89 -3.62
CA LEU A 57 -1.27 -6.74 -4.19
C LEU A 57 -2.22 -6.04 -3.19
N GLN A 58 -2.68 -6.76 -2.16
CA GLN A 58 -3.53 -6.21 -1.11
C GLN A 58 -2.77 -5.38 -0.06
N SER A 59 -1.43 -5.45 -0.03
CA SER A 59 -0.61 -4.73 0.96
C SER A 59 -0.73 -3.21 0.81
N VAL A 60 -0.64 -2.70 -0.42
CA VAL A 60 -0.68 -1.25 -0.67
C VAL A 60 -2.03 -0.60 -0.36
N PRO A 61 -3.18 -1.13 -0.82
CA PRO A 61 -4.48 -0.60 -0.40
C PRO A 61 -4.67 -0.60 1.12
N ASN A 62 -4.25 -1.67 1.81
CA ASN A 62 -4.36 -1.76 3.27
C ASN A 62 -3.47 -0.72 3.99
N MET A 63 -2.28 -0.48 3.47
CA MET A 63 -1.37 0.55 3.97
C MET A 63 -1.95 1.95 3.73
N LEU A 64 -2.50 2.26 2.54
CA LEU A 64 -3.16 3.55 2.27
C LEU A 64 -4.32 3.82 3.23
N ILE A 65 -5.16 2.81 3.47
CA ILE A 65 -6.28 2.89 4.43
C ILE A 65 -5.76 3.22 5.83
N SER A 66 -4.75 2.48 6.29
CA SER A 66 -4.17 2.64 7.63
C SER A 66 -3.50 4.02 7.79
N VAL A 67 -2.69 4.41 6.81
CA VAL A 67 -1.99 5.71 6.80
C VAL A 67 -2.99 6.87 6.74
N GLY A 68 -4.05 6.77 5.94
CA GLY A 68 -5.10 7.80 5.87
C GLY A 68 -5.82 8.02 7.20
N LEU A 69 -6.17 6.95 7.92
CA LEU A 69 -6.77 7.05 9.26
C LEU A 69 -5.81 7.68 10.28
N ILE A 70 -4.55 7.25 10.27
CA ILE A 70 -3.52 7.80 11.16
C ILE A 70 -3.28 9.28 10.85
N ALA A 71 -3.29 9.67 9.57
CA ALA A 71 -3.16 11.07 9.13
C ALA A 71 -4.26 11.94 9.77
N CYS A 72 -5.52 11.51 9.68
CA CYS A 72 -6.65 12.25 10.26
C CYS A 72 -6.45 12.49 11.76
N MET A 73 -6.03 11.46 12.50
CA MET A 73 -5.84 11.56 13.95
C MET A 73 -4.68 12.48 14.32
N ILE A 74 -3.53 12.31 13.65
CA ILE A 74 -2.33 13.13 13.90
C ILE A 74 -2.60 14.60 13.55
N ASN A 75 -3.19 14.88 12.39
CA ASN A 75 -3.47 16.24 11.94
C ASN A 75 -4.55 16.94 12.77
N PHE A 76 -5.56 16.18 13.25
CA PHE A 76 -6.53 16.72 14.21
C PHE A 76 -5.88 17.15 15.53
N LEU A 77 -4.96 16.32 16.06
CA LEU A 77 -4.17 16.66 17.24
C LEU A 77 -3.26 17.88 16.96
N GLY A 78 -2.62 17.93 15.79
CA GLY A 78 -1.80 19.06 15.35
C GLY A 78 -2.57 20.37 15.28
N GLY A 79 -3.80 20.34 14.76
CA GLY A 79 -4.70 21.49 14.75
C GLY A 79 -5.04 21.97 16.15
N LYS A 80 -5.41 21.05 17.07
CA LYS A 80 -5.69 21.39 18.47
C LYS A 80 -4.48 22.03 19.16
N ILE A 81 -3.29 21.46 18.94
CA ILE A 81 -2.03 21.96 19.46
C ILE A 81 -1.77 23.39 18.95
N CYS A 82 -1.85 23.62 17.63
CA CYS A 82 -1.57 24.93 17.04
C CYS A 82 -2.57 26.00 17.51
N TYR A 83 -3.83 25.62 17.75
CA TYR A 83 -4.83 26.51 18.33
C TYR A 83 -4.50 26.87 19.78
N ASP A 84 -4.14 25.88 20.60
CA ASP A 84 -3.79 26.10 22.01
C ASP A 84 -2.45 26.85 22.18
N CYS A 85 -1.53 26.75 21.21
CA CYS A 85 -0.25 27.45 21.18
C CYS A 85 -0.37 28.98 21.09
N VAL A 86 -1.52 29.52 20.65
CA VAL A 86 -1.78 30.97 20.66
C VAL A 86 -1.81 31.52 22.09
N ASP A 87 -2.10 30.67 23.09
CA ASP A 87 -2.10 31.03 24.50
C ASP A 87 -0.86 30.44 25.21
N THR A 88 0.08 31.30 25.58
CA THR A 88 1.33 30.94 26.27
C THR A 88 1.10 30.12 27.55
N ASN A 89 -0.01 30.34 28.28
CA ASN A 89 -0.31 29.58 29.50
C ASN A 89 -0.78 28.14 29.19
N LYS A 90 -1.39 27.92 28.03
CA LYS A 90 -1.78 26.58 27.57
C LYS A 90 -0.61 25.83 26.96
N PHE A 91 0.32 26.53 26.30
CA PHE A 91 1.50 25.94 25.71
C PHE A 91 2.37 25.16 26.71
N LEU A 92 2.51 25.65 27.95
CA LEU A 92 3.29 24.98 28.99
C LEU A 92 2.83 23.54 29.26
N ARG A 93 1.52 23.27 29.17
CA ARG A 93 0.93 21.94 29.33
C ARG A 93 1.24 21.02 28.16
N TRP A 94 1.27 21.57 26.95
CA TRP A 94 1.53 20.82 25.72
C TRP A 94 3.02 20.56 25.47
N LYS A 95 3.92 21.34 26.06
CA LYS A 95 5.38 21.22 25.91
C LYS A 95 5.91 19.78 26.01
N LEU A 96 5.45 19.01 27.00
CA LEU A 96 5.92 17.64 27.22
C LEU A 96 5.40 16.66 26.15
N VAL A 97 4.27 16.98 25.51
CA VAL A 97 3.64 16.19 24.43
C VAL A 97 4.14 16.61 23.04
N MET A 98 4.65 17.84 22.88
CA MET A 98 5.13 18.36 21.60
C MET A 98 6.31 17.58 21.02
N LEU A 99 7.29 17.23 21.85
CA LEU A 99 8.47 16.49 21.40
C LEU A 99 8.12 15.06 20.91
N PRO A 100 7.38 14.22 21.66
CA PRO A 100 6.95 12.93 21.14
C PRO A 100 6.01 13.08 19.93
N TYR A 101 5.13 14.09 19.89
CA TYR A 101 4.29 14.37 18.72
C TYR A 101 5.13 14.64 17.45
N ILE A 102 6.19 15.45 17.53
CA ILE A 102 7.08 15.74 16.40
C ILE A 102 7.85 14.49 15.94
N ILE A 103 8.28 13.64 16.88
CA ILE A 103 8.94 12.38 16.53
C ILE A 103 7.96 11.45 15.82
N CYS A 104 6.74 11.28 16.36
CA CYS A 104 5.71 10.44 15.77
C CYS A 104 5.28 10.94 14.37
N THR A 105 5.06 12.25 14.21
CA THR A 105 4.74 12.85 12.91
C THR A 105 5.87 12.70 11.89
N PHE A 106 7.13 12.81 12.30
CA PHE A 106 8.27 12.55 11.43
C PHE A 106 8.26 11.11 10.89
N PHE A 107 8.13 10.10 11.76
CA PHE A 107 8.02 8.71 11.33
C PHE A 107 6.79 8.45 10.46
N PHE A 108 5.66 9.09 10.79
CA PHE A 108 4.46 9.04 9.97
C PHE A 108 4.71 9.60 8.57
N THR A 109 5.33 10.78 8.42
CA THR A 109 5.66 11.34 7.09
C THR A 109 6.60 10.43 6.30
N LEU A 110 7.52 9.73 6.96
CA LEU A 110 8.35 8.72 6.30
C LEU A 110 7.51 7.52 5.82
N SER A 111 6.53 7.08 6.61
CA SER A 111 5.62 6.00 6.19
C SER A 111 4.76 6.37 4.98
N VAL A 112 4.32 7.64 4.89
CA VAL A 112 3.61 8.17 3.71
C VAL A 112 4.51 8.13 2.47
N LEU A 113 5.79 8.52 2.61
CA LEU A 113 6.77 8.45 1.52
C LEU A 113 6.99 7.01 1.04
N VAL A 114 7.19 6.07 1.97
CA VAL A 114 7.28 4.63 1.65
C VAL A 114 6.02 4.20 0.90
N GLY A 115 4.85 4.67 1.33
CA GLY A 115 3.61 4.33 0.65
C GLY A 115 3.50 4.87 -0.77
N ALA A 116 3.96 6.10 -1.03
CA ALA A 116 4.06 6.64 -2.37
C ALA A 116 5.01 5.82 -3.26
N LEU A 117 6.19 5.47 -2.74
CA LEU A 117 7.19 4.67 -3.46
C LEU A 117 6.67 3.27 -3.79
N MET A 118 5.94 2.64 -2.86
CA MET A 118 5.29 1.35 -3.09
C MET A 118 4.27 1.40 -4.23
N CYS A 119 3.51 2.49 -4.37
CA CYS A 119 2.57 2.64 -5.49
C CYS A 119 3.28 2.59 -6.86
N TYR A 120 4.51 3.10 -6.95
CA TYR A 120 5.31 3.07 -8.18
C TYR A 120 6.07 1.75 -8.39
N SER A 121 6.54 1.10 -7.30
CA SER A 121 7.32 -0.13 -7.41
C SER A 121 6.50 -1.39 -7.65
N MET A 122 5.18 -1.33 -7.47
CA MET A 122 4.30 -2.48 -7.64
C MET A 122 4.06 -2.93 -9.08
N HIS A 123 4.47 -2.16 -10.10
CA HIS A 123 4.25 -2.53 -11.50
C HIS A 123 4.75 -3.95 -11.82
N GLY A 124 5.95 -4.31 -11.36
CA GLY A 124 6.51 -5.65 -11.59
C GLY A 124 5.73 -6.77 -10.88
N GLN A 125 5.26 -6.52 -9.64
CA GLN A 125 4.43 -7.50 -8.92
C GLN A 125 3.09 -7.71 -9.62
N LEU A 126 2.51 -6.64 -10.13
CA LEU A 126 1.25 -6.69 -10.87
C LEU A 126 1.41 -7.46 -12.19
N GLU A 127 2.51 -7.23 -12.91
CA GLU A 127 2.82 -7.93 -14.16
C GLU A 127 2.90 -9.45 -13.96
N GLU A 128 3.64 -9.91 -12.95
CA GLU A 128 3.76 -11.33 -12.61
C GLU A 128 2.42 -11.93 -12.16
N ALA A 129 1.72 -11.23 -11.25
CA ALA A 129 0.44 -11.68 -10.73
C ALA A 129 -0.64 -11.84 -11.81
N LEU A 130 -0.68 -10.91 -12.78
CA LEU A 130 -1.60 -10.97 -13.92
C LEU A 130 -1.21 -12.08 -14.89
N THR A 131 0.09 -12.24 -15.20
CA THR A 131 0.57 -13.26 -16.15
C THR A 131 0.19 -14.66 -15.69
N VAL A 132 0.42 -14.96 -14.42
CA VAL A 132 0.09 -16.27 -13.83
C VAL A 132 -1.42 -16.41 -13.66
N GLY A 133 -2.09 -15.40 -13.11
CA GLY A 133 -3.51 -15.45 -12.80
C GLY A 133 -4.40 -15.59 -14.05
N LEU A 134 -4.13 -14.84 -15.11
CA LEU A 134 -4.86 -14.96 -16.38
C LEU A 134 -4.62 -16.30 -17.06
N ARG A 135 -3.37 -16.80 -17.04
CA ARG A 135 -3.04 -18.11 -17.60
C ARG A 135 -3.81 -19.23 -16.91
N ASP A 136 -3.91 -19.20 -15.57
CA ASP A 136 -4.69 -20.17 -14.82
C ASP A 136 -6.19 -20.00 -15.02
N ALA A 137 -6.68 -18.76 -15.09
CA ALA A 137 -8.08 -18.47 -15.41
C ALA A 137 -8.48 -19.05 -16.78
N MET A 138 -7.61 -18.93 -17.79
CA MET A 138 -7.83 -19.52 -19.11
C MET A 138 -7.80 -21.05 -19.09
N ARG A 139 -6.89 -21.67 -18.32
CA ARG A 139 -6.83 -23.15 -18.19
C ARG A 139 -8.10 -23.73 -17.61
N TYR A 140 -8.67 -23.08 -16.60
CA TYR A 140 -9.89 -23.53 -15.93
C TYR A 140 -11.18 -22.96 -16.55
N TYR A 141 -11.09 -22.24 -17.67
CA TYR A 141 -12.22 -21.61 -18.35
C TYR A 141 -13.34 -22.60 -18.71
N LYS A 142 -12.99 -23.85 -19.06
CA LYS A 142 -13.97 -24.89 -19.42
C LYS A 142 -14.67 -25.53 -18.21
N ASP A 143 -14.16 -25.35 -17.00
CA ASP A 143 -14.55 -26.11 -15.80
C ASP A 143 -15.77 -25.50 -15.09
N THR A 144 -16.80 -25.13 -15.86
CA THR A 144 -18.01 -24.47 -15.36
C THR A 144 -18.83 -25.32 -14.39
N ASP A 145 -18.66 -26.64 -14.43
CA ASP A 145 -19.36 -27.60 -13.56
C ASP A 145 -18.63 -27.86 -12.24
N THR A 146 -17.41 -27.34 -12.06
CA THR A 146 -16.64 -27.56 -10.83
C THR A 146 -17.05 -26.56 -9.73
N PRO A 147 -17.42 -27.02 -8.52
CA PRO A 147 -17.79 -26.13 -7.43
C PRO A 147 -16.61 -25.21 -7.10
N GLY A 148 -16.89 -23.90 -7.00
CA GLY A 148 -15.88 -22.86 -6.77
C GLY A 148 -15.34 -22.17 -8.03
N ARG A 149 -15.57 -22.72 -9.24
CA ARG A 149 -15.10 -22.11 -10.51
C ARG A 149 -16.19 -21.84 -11.54
N CYS A 150 -17.46 -22.05 -11.19
CA CYS A 150 -18.60 -21.86 -12.09
C CYS A 150 -18.69 -20.45 -12.72
N PHE A 151 -18.24 -19.41 -12.01
CA PHE A 151 -18.27 -18.03 -12.51
C PHE A 151 -17.05 -17.64 -13.36
N LEU A 152 -15.99 -18.46 -13.39
CA LEU A 152 -14.72 -18.10 -14.01
C LEU A 152 -14.86 -17.82 -15.51
N LYS A 153 -15.60 -18.67 -16.24
CA LYS A 153 -15.93 -18.46 -17.66
C LYS A 153 -16.54 -17.08 -17.89
N ARG A 154 -17.56 -16.72 -17.10
CA ARG A 154 -18.24 -15.42 -17.19
C ARG A 154 -17.28 -14.27 -16.88
N THR A 155 -16.42 -14.42 -15.89
CA THR A 155 -15.43 -13.40 -15.51
C THR A 155 -14.43 -13.14 -16.64
N VAL A 156 -13.90 -14.19 -17.26
CA VAL A 156 -12.98 -14.09 -18.41
C VAL A 156 -13.71 -13.50 -19.64
N ASP A 157 -14.94 -13.94 -19.92
CA ASP A 157 -15.72 -13.41 -21.04
C ASP A 157 -16.00 -11.91 -20.89
N LEU A 158 -16.42 -11.48 -19.70
CA LEU A 158 -16.65 -10.07 -19.41
C LEU A 158 -15.36 -9.26 -19.45
N LEU A 159 -14.22 -9.82 -18.99
CA LEU A 159 -12.93 -9.17 -19.10
C LEU A 159 -12.59 -8.86 -20.56
N GLN A 160 -12.64 -9.88 -21.43
CA GLN A 160 -12.28 -9.75 -22.84
C GLN A 160 -13.16 -8.74 -23.58
N ILE A 161 -14.47 -8.76 -23.31
CA ILE A 161 -15.43 -7.83 -23.91
C ILE A 161 -15.21 -6.39 -23.38
N GLN A 162 -15.04 -6.21 -22.07
CA GLN A 162 -14.92 -4.88 -21.46
C GLN A 162 -13.58 -4.20 -21.77
N PHE A 163 -12.48 -4.96 -21.75
CA PHE A 163 -11.12 -4.44 -21.98
C PHE A 163 -10.68 -4.56 -23.43
N GLN A 164 -11.55 -5.07 -24.31
CA GLN A 164 -11.28 -5.19 -25.74
C GLN A 164 -9.96 -5.93 -25.99
N CYS A 165 -9.84 -7.09 -25.35
CA CYS A 165 -8.62 -7.89 -25.32
C CYS A 165 -8.94 -9.37 -25.54
N CYS A 166 -7.94 -10.16 -25.93
CA CYS A 166 -8.12 -11.61 -26.11
C CYS A 166 -6.89 -12.39 -25.65
N GLY A 167 -7.12 -13.42 -24.84
CA GLY A 167 -6.05 -14.27 -24.31
C GLY A 167 -5.24 -13.57 -23.23
N ASN A 168 -4.10 -14.15 -22.86
CA ASN A 168 -3.19 -13.58 -21.89
C ASN A 168 -2.29 -12.54 -22.57
N GLU A 169 -1.39 -12.99 -23.44
CA GLU A 169 -0.56 -12.14 -24.30
C GLU A 169 -1.25 -11.87 -25.65
N GLY A 170 -2.07 -12.82 -26.12
CA GLY A 170 -2.84 -12.65 -27.34
C GLY A 170 -3.77 -13.82 -27.64
N TYR A 171 -4.53 -13.69 -28.74
CA TYR A 171 -5.58 -14.65 -29.08
C TYR A 171 -5.08 -16.10 -29.31
N ARG A 172 -3.82 -16.27 -29.72
CA ARG A 172 -3.21 -17.58 -29.96
C ARG A 172 -3.04 -18.42 -28.69
N ASP A 173 -3.11 -17.81 -27.51
CA ASP A 173 -3.06 -18.53 -26.24
C ASP A 173 -4.19 -19.55 -26.12
N TRP A 174 -5.35 -19.27 -26.74
CA TRP A 174 -6.47 -20.19 -26.78
C TRP A 174 -6.20 -21.46 -27.60
N PHE A 175 -5.23 -21.44 -28.52
CA PHE A 175 -4.92 -22.61 -29.34
C PHE A 175 -4.15 -23.67 -28.55
N GLN A 176 -3.49 -23.25 -27.47
CA GLN A 176 -2.68 -24.10 -26.61
C GLN A 176 -3.49 -24.68 -25.43
N ILE A 177 -4.75 -24.28 -25.28
CA ILE A 177 -5.60 -24.67 -24.15
C ILE A 177 -6.89 -25.28 -24.67
N GLN A 178 -7.29 -26.42 -24.13
CA GLN A 178 -8.62 -26.93 -24.36
C GLN A 178 -9.63 -26.12 -23.54
N TRP A 179 -10.25 -25.13 -24.17
CA TRP A 179 -11.25 -24.25 -23.54
C TRP A 179 -12.69 -24.69 -23.79
N VAL A 180 -12.91 -25.65 -24.72
CA VAL A 180 -14.22 -26.30 -24.92
C VAL A 180 -14.36 -27.45 -23.92
N SER A 181 -15.45 -27.43 -23.14
CA SER A 181 -15.75 -28.49 -22.16
C SER A 181 -16.08 -29.81 -22.87
N ASN A 182 -15.66 -30.92 -22.28
CA ASN A 182 -15.94 -32.26 -22.76
C ASN A 182 -17.45 -32.54 -22.91
N ARG A 183 -18.30 -31.82 -22.15
CA ARG A 183 -19.77 -31.92 -22.28
C ARG A 183 -20.28 -31.53 -23.67
N TYR A 184 -19.60 -30.60 -24.34
CA TYR A 184 -20.00 -30.10 -25.65
C TYR A 184 -19.32 -30.86 -26.81
N LEU A 185 -18.48 -31.84 -26.50
CA LEU A 185 -17.80 -32.66 -27.50
C LEU A 185 -18.62 -33.94 -27.75
N ASP A 186 -19.14 -34.08 -28.97
CA ASP A 186 -19.84 -35.28 -29.39
C ASP A 186 -18.84 -36.37 -29.77
N MET A 187 -18.62 -37.32 -28.85
CA MET A 187 -17.69 -38.45 -29.05
C MET A 187 -18.20 -39.48 -30.06
N SER A 188 -19.44 -39.37 -30.55
CA SER A 188 -19.93 -40.21 -31.64
C SER A 188 -19.36 -39.79 -33.00
N GLN A 189 -18.91 -38.54 -33.13
CA GLN A 189 -18.33 -38.02 -34.36
C GLN A 189 -16.85 -38.40 -34.48
N ARG A 190 -16.50 -39.05 -35.60
CA ARG A 190 -15.12 -39.48 -35.89
C ARG A 190 -14.14 -38.30 -35.86
N GLU A 191 -14.52 -37.15 -36.40
CA GLU A 191 -13.67 -35.96 -36.44
C GLU A 191 -13.26 -35.46 -35.05
N VAL A 192 -14.16 -35.55 -34.06
CA VAL A 192 -13.89 -35.15 -32.68
C VAL A 192 -12.91 -36.12 -32.03
N VAL A 193 -13.14 -37.42 -32.21
CA VAL A 193 -12.28 -38.49 -31.69
C VAL A 193 -10.89 -38.45 -32.33
N ASP A 194 -10.81 -38.27 -33.65
CA ASP A 194 -9.55 -38.19 -34.38
C ASP A 194 -8.74 -36.97 -33.93
N ARG A 195 -9.38 -35.83 -33.73
CA ARG A 195 -8.74 -34.62 -33.19
C ARG A 195 -8.27 -34.79 -31.75
N LEU A 196 -9.03 -35.48 -30.91
CA LEU A 196 -8.61 -35.79 -29.53
C LEU A 196 -7.37 -36.70 -29.50
N ARG A 197 -7.29 -37.67 -30.42
CA ARG A 197 -6.16 -38.59 -30.55
C ARG A 197 -4.92 -37.96 -31.18
N SER A 198 -5.09 -37.06 -32.13
CA SER A 198 -3.97 -36.43 -32.85
C SER A 198 -3.24 -35.37 -32.03
N ASN A 199 -3.92 -34.79 -31.05
CA ASN A 199 -3.38 -33.74 -30.21
C ASN A 199 -2.58 -34.28 -29.01
N VAL A 200 -1.64 -33.46 -28.54
CA VAL A 200 -0.79 -33.79 -27.40
C VAL A 200 -1.63 -33.93 -26.12
N GLU A 201 -1.29 -34.91 -25.27
CA GLU A 201 -1.96 -35.18 -23.98
C GLU A 201 -3.45 -35.56 -24.08
N GLY A 202 -3.97 -35.93 -25.26
CA GLY A 202 -5.37 -36.28 -25.44
C GLY A 202 -6.32 -35.10 -25.21
N LYS A 203 -5.86 -33.87 -25.45
CA LYS A 203 -6.65 -32.64 -25.32
C LYS A 203 -7.31 -32.26 -26.64
N TYR A 204 -8.52 -31.69 -26.58
CA TYR A 204 -9.18 -31.15 -27.77
C TYR A 204 -8.66 -29.73 -28.06
N LEU A 205 -7.51 -29.65 -28.72
CA LEU A 205 -6.92 -28.38 -29.17
C LEU A 205 -7.42 -28.04 -30.57
N MET A 206 -7.67 -26.76 -30.81
CA MET A 206 -8.16 -26.27 -32.08
C MET A 206 -7.65 -24.85 -32.36
N ASP A 207 -7.53 -24.53 -33.64
CA ASP A 207 -7.33 -23.15 -34.11
C ASP A 207 -8.65 -22.39 -33.94
N GLY A 208 -8.89 -21.92 -32.71
CA GLY A 208 -10.08 -21.14 -32.40
C GLY A 208 -10.09 -20.47 -31.04
N VAL A 209 -10.96 -19.48 -30.92
CA VAL A 209 -11.09 -18.60 -29.76
C VAL A 209 -12.55 -18.55 -29.26
N PRO A 210 -12.78 -18.22 -27.98
CA PRO A 210 -14.13 -17.93 -27.48
C PRO A 210 -14.76 -16.69 -28.15
N PHE A 211 -16.10 -16.66 -28.19
CA PHE A 211 -16.86 -15.51 -28.73
C PHE A 211 -16.52 -14.17 -28.07
N SER A 212 -16.12 -14.18 -26.80
CA SER A 212 -15.74 -12.96 -26.06
C SER A 212 -14.50 -12.25 -26.61
N CYS A 213 -13.70 -12.91 -27.46
CA CYS A 213 -12.58 -12.30 -28.18
C CYS A 213 -12.98 -11.46 -29.40
N CYS A 214 -14.25 -11.54 -29.84
CA CYS A 214 -14.71 -10.92 -31.06
C CYS A 214 -14.72 -9.39 -30.97
N ASN A 215 -14.21 -8.73 -32.01
CA ASN A 215 -14.26 -7.28 -32.14
C ASN A 215 -15.61 -6.86 -32.74
N VAL A 216 -16.45 -6.22 -31.92
CA VAL A 216 -17.80 -5.75 -32.28
C VAL A 216 -17.80 -4.61 -33.32
N ASN A 217 -16.67 -3.93 -33.52
CA ASN A 217 -16.56 -2.83 -34.47
C ASN A 217 -16.23 -3.33 -35.89
N SER A 218 -15.93 -4.62 -36.05
CA SER A 218 -15.62 -5.18 -37.37
C SER A 218 -16.89 -5.28 -38.23
N PRO A 219 -16.83 -4.89 -39.52
CA PRO A 219 -17.97 -5.02 -40.44
C PRO A 219 -18.29 -6.47 -40.80
N ARG A 220 -17.40 -7.42 -40.48
CA ARG A 220 -17.54 -8.85 -40.79
C ARG A 220 -18.05 -9.64 -39.57
N PRO A 221 -18.92 -10.66 -39.76
CA PRO A 221 -19.27 -11.58 -38.68
C PRO A 221 -18.04 -12.24 -38.07
N CYS A 222 -18.00 -12.35 -36.74
CA CYS A 222 -16.82 -12.84 -36.02
C CYS A 222 -16.40 -14.24 -36.46
N ILE A 223 -15.10 -14.40 -36.79
CA ILE A 223 -14.50 -15.69 -37.14
C ILE A 223 -13.83 -16.25 -35.88
N GLN A 224 -14.34 -17.38 -35.39
CA GLN A 224 -13.83 -18.02 -34.16
C GLN A 224 -12.98 -19.25 -34.42
N TYR A 225 -13.04 -19.82 -35.61
CA TYR A 225 -12.45 -21.11 -35.92
C TYR A 225 -11.69 -21.03 -37.25
N GLN A 226 -10.66 -21.87 -37.40
CA GLN A 226 -9.82 -21.92 -38.60
C GLN A 226 -9.20 -20.55 -38.91
N ILE A 227 -8.76 -19.84 -37.87
CA ILE A 227 -8.29 -18.44 -37.95
C ILE A 227 -6.99 -18.36 -38.74
N THR A 228 -6.12 -19.36 -38.65
CA THR A 228 -4.85 -19.40 -39.38
C THR A 228 -4.96 -19.98 -40.80
N ASN A 229 -6.15 -20.43 -41.20
CA ASN A 229 -6.38 -21.05 -42.50
C ASN A 229 -7.01 -20.05 -43.48
N ASN A 230 -6.21 -19.48 -44.38
CA ASN A 230 -6.66 -18.52 -45.41
C ASN A 230 -7.72 -19.09 -46.36
N SER A 231 -7.76 -20.40 -46.57
CA SER A 231 -8.74 -21.05 -47.46
C SER A 231 -10.07 -21.38 -46.79
N ALA A 232 -10.15 -21.28 -45.46
CA ALA A 232 -11.34 -21.69 -44.71
C ALA A 232 -12.49 -20.69 -44.82
N HIS A 233 -12.20 -19.43 -45.13
CA HIS A 233 -13.17 -18.34 -45.15
C HIS A 233 -13.10 -17.60 -46.49
N PHE A 234 -14.25 -17.14 -46.98
CA PHE A 234 -14.32 -16.37 -48.22
C PHE A 234 -13.58 -15.04 -48.08
N ASN A 235 -12.68 -14.72 -49.03
CA ASN A 235 -11.87 -13.50 -49.05
C ASN A 235 -11.28 -13.20 -47.67
N TYR A 236 -10.35 -14.05 -47.23
CA TYR A 236 -9.77 -14.00 -45.90
C TYR A 236 -8.26 -14.21 -45.99
N ASP A 237 -7.50 -13.25 -45.47
CA ASP A 237 -6.06 -13.39 -45.29
C ASP A 237 -5.67 -12.95 -43.88
N TYR A 238 -5.35 -13.92 -43.03
CA TYR A 238 -5.06 -13.66 -41.62
C TYR A 238 -3.79 -12.82 -41.40
N GLN A 239 -2.91 -12.71 -42.40
CA GLN A 239 -1.65 -11.96 -42.28
C GLN A 239 -1.79 -10.48 -42.63
N THR A 240 -2.73 -10.13 -43.51
CA THR A 240 -2.87 -8.77 -44.05
C THR A 240 -4.15 -8.08 -43.62
N GLU A 241 -5.21 -8.83 -43.25
CA GLU A 241 -6.46 -8.26 -42.76
C GLU A 241 -6.40 -7.96 -41.25
N GLU A 242 -7.06 -6.88 -40.84
CA GLU A 242 -7.41 -6.68 -39.43
C GLU A 242 -8.39 -7.78 -39.02
N LEU A 243 -7.86 -8.84 -38.41
CA LEU A 243 -8.63 -9.91 -37.80
C LEU A 243 -9.79 -9.31 -36.99
N ASN A 244 -10.99 -9.89 -37.12
CA ASN A 244 -12.19 -9.46 -36.38
C ASN A 244 -12.17 -9.89 -34.91
N LEU A 245 -10.99 -9.93 -34.33
CA LEU A 245 -10.66 -10.31 -32.97
C LEU A 245 -9.85 -9.18 -32.31
N TRP A 246 -9.94 -9.10 -30.99
CA TRP A 246 -9.05 -8.22 -30.25
C TRP A 246 -7.62 -8.77 -30.26
N MET A 247 -6.70 -8.06 -30.91
CA MET A 247 -5.29 -8.49 -31.02
C MET A 247 -4.48 -8.21 -29.74
N ARG A 248 -4.95 -7.30 -28.89
CA ARG A 248 -4.31 -6.95 -27.62
C ARG A 248 -4.54 -8.04 -26.59
N GLY A 249 -3.49 -8.51 -25.94
CA GLY A 249 -3.58 -9.42 -24.78
C GLY A 249 -4.26 -8.77 -23.57
N CYS A 250 -5.01 -9.55 -22.79
CA CYS A 250 -5.66 -9.04 -21.59
C CYS A 250 -4.68 -8.72 -20.47
N HIS A 251 -3.51 -9.34 -20.45
CA HIS A 251 -2.42 -9.00 -19.53
C HIS A 251 -2.02 -7.53 -19.70
N GLN A 252 -1.63 -7.14 -20.91
CA GLN A 252 -1.25 -5.76 -21.25
C GLN A 252 -2.38 -4.78 -20.93
N ALA A 253 -3.62 -5.11 -21.31
CA ALA A 253 -4.78 -4.24 -21.09
C ALA A 253 -5.05 -3.97 -19.60
N LEU A 254 -4.95 -5.00 -18.75
CA LEU A 254 -5.12 -4.86 -17.30
C LEU A 254 -3.91 -4.19 -16.65
N LEU A 255 -2.70 -4.53 -17.07
CA LEU A 255 -1.47 -3.95 -16.54
C LEU A 255 -1.46 -2.43 -16.75
N ASP A 256 -1.81 -1.97 -17.95
CA ASP A 256 -1.91 -0.54 -18.25
C ASP A 256 -3.02 0.14 -17.43
N TYR A 257 -4.19 -0.50 -17.30
CA TYR A 257 -5.31 0.04 -16.52
C TYR A 257 -4.94 0.26 -15.05
N TYR A 258 -4.42 -0.77 -14.38
CA TYR A 258 -4.08 -0.68 -12.96
C TYR A 258 -2.83 0.17 -12.71
N THR A 259 -1.82 0.11 -13.60
CA THR A 259 -0.63 0.97 -13.50
C THR A 259 -1.01 2.44 -13.57
N ASN A 260 -1.93 2.82 -14.46
CA ASN A 260 -2.43 4.19 -14.55
C ASN A 260 -3.14 4.63 -13.26
N ILE A 261 -4.00 3.78 -12.69
CA ILE A 261 -4.65 4.05 -11.39
C ILE A 261 -3.61 4.24 -10.29
N MET A 262 -2.62 3.35 -10.21
CA MET A 262 -1.60 3.36 -9.17
C MET A 262 -0.64 4.54 -9.30
N HIS A 263 -0.26 4.94 -10.52
CA HIS A 263 0.50 6.16 -10.76
C HIS A 263 -0.28 7.41 -10.36
N SER A 264 -1.57 7.50 -10.71
CA SER A 264 -2.43 8.63 -10.30
C SER A 264 -2.54 8.72 -8.78
N ILE A 265 -2.73 7.60 -8.09
CA ILE A 265 -2.75 7.53 -6.63
C ILE A 265 -1.39 7.90 -6.06
N GLY A 266 -0.30 7.32 -6.57
CA GLY A 266 1.07 7.58 -6.13
C GLY A 266 1.46 9.05 -6.25
N LEU A 267 1.07 9.72 -7.35
CA LEU A 267 1.25 11.16 -7.54
C LEU A 267 0.47 11.96 -6.49
N THR A 268 -0.78 11.60 -6.24
CA THR A 268 -1.62 12.24 -5.22
C THR A 268 -1.02 12.10 -3.82
N VAL A 269 -0.55 10.90 -3.47
CA VAL A 269 0.13 10.62 -2.19
C VAL A 269 1.42 11.43 -2.07
N LEU A 270 2.20 11.56 -3.15
CA LEU A 270 3.44 12.33 -3.16
C LEU A 270 3.20 13.84 -2.96
N ILE A 271 2.14 14.39 -3.56
CA ILE A 271 1.73 15.78 -3.33
C ILE A 271 1.30 15.98 -1.88
N ILE A 272 0.52 15.05 -1.32
CA ILE A 272 0.12 15.09 0.09
C ILE A 272 1.34 14.99 0.99
N TRP A 273 2.31 14.13 0.68
CA TRP A 273 3.56 14.02 1.43
C TRP A 273 4.35 15.34 1.46
N LEU A 274 4.50 16.02 0.31
CA LEU A 274 5.15 17.34 0.25
C LEU A 274 4.42 18.37 1.10
N PHE A 275 3.09 18.36 1.06
CA PHE A 275 2.25 19.22 1.88
C PHE A 275 2.44 18.95 3.38
N GLU A 276 2.38 17.69 3.81
CA GLU A 276 2.58 17.29 5.22
C GLU A 276 3.99 17.61 5.71
N LEU A 277 5.00 17.47 4.84
CA LEU A 277 6.37 17.89 5.16
C LEU A 277 6.45 19.40 5.42
N SER A 278 5.74 20.21 4.62
CA SER A 278 5.63 21.65 4.84
C SER A 278 4.92 21.99 6.16
N VAL A 279 3.86 21.26 6.52
CA VAL A 279 3.16 21.46 7.80
C VAL A 279 4.06 21.07 8.97
N LEU A 280 4.72 19.92 8.90
CA LEU A 280 5.64 19.42 9.94
C LEU A 280 6.79 20.41 10.19
N THR A 281 7.41 20.91 9.12
CA THR A 281 8.49 21.91 9.24
C THR A 281 7.97 23.19 9.90
N GLY A 282 6.79 23.68 9.52
CA GLY A 282 6.16 24.83 10.15
C GLY A 282 5.87 24.63 11.65
N VAL A 283 5.29 23.48 12.04
CA VAL A 283 5.06 23.14 13.46
C VAL A 283 6.38 23.06 14.22
N ARG A 284 7.46 22.55 13.60
CA ARG A 284 8.79 22.50 14.21
C ARG A 284 9.35 23.89 14.48
N TYR A 285 9.23 24.83 13.54
CA TYR A 285 9.61 26.23 13.75
C TYR A 285 8.80 26.88 14.87
N LEU A 286 7.48 26.64 14.91
CA LEU A 286 6.62 27.16 15.96
C LEU A 286 7.05 26.63 17.34
N GLN A 287 7.30 25.32 17.45
CA GLN A 287 7.75 24.67 18.68
C GLN A 287 9.06 25.26 19.20
N THR A 288 10.10 25.36 18.36
CA THR A 288 11.41 25.86 18.81
C THR A 288 11.36 27.34 19.16
N SER A 289 10.58 28.14 18.41
CA SER A 289 10.38 29.54 18.74
C SER A 289 9.70 29.74 20.10
N LEU A 290 8.68 28.94 20.43
CA LEU A 290 7.94 29.02 21.70
C LEU A 290 8.77 28.51 22.89
N GLU A 291 9.57 27.46 22.68
CA GLU A 291 10.50 26.96 23.70
C GLU A 291 11.54 28.02 24.09
N ASN A 292 12.01 28.82 23.14
CA ASN A 292 12.94 29.92 23.41
C ASN A 292 12.28 31.10 24.14
N VAL A 293 11.00 31.40 23.86
CA VAL A 293 10.24 32.39 24.63
C VAL A 293 10.14 31.95 26.10
N LEU A 294 9.82 30.68 26.35
CA LEU A 294 9.77 30.14 27.71
C LEU A 294 11.13 30.20 28.42
N ARG A 295 12.24 29.97 27.71
CA ARG A 295 13.59 30.08 28.28
C ARG A 295 13.98 31.52 28.64
N GLN A 296 13.53 32.50 27.87
CA GLN A 296 13.83 33.91 28.09
C GLN A 296 12.93 34.55 29.17
N GLY A 297 11.77 33.96 29.46
CA GLY A 297 10.87 34.40 30.54
C GLY A 297 10.05 35.64 30.22
N ASP A 298 10.17 36.22 29.02
CA ASP A 298 9.39 37.36 28.55
C ASP A 298 8.53 36.97 27.32
N PRO A 299 7.19 36.95 27.44
CA PRO A 299 6.28 36.58 26.35
C PRO A 299 6.27 37.56 25.16
N GLU A 300 6.74 38.78 25.33
CA GLU A 300 6.82 39.80 24.27
C GLU A 300 8.13 39.73 23.47
N CYS A 301 9.14 38.99 23.95
CA CYS A 301 10.48 39.00 23.38
C CYS A 301 10.57 38.35 21.98
N GLU A 302 11.52 38.82 21.17
CA GLU A 302 11.91 38.18 19.93
C GLU A 302 12.59 36.83 20.22
N SER A 303 12.16 35.78 19.54
CA SER A 303 12.75 34.44 19.70
C SER A 303 13.13 33.82 18.36
N ASP A 304 14.23 33.08 18.36
CA ASP A 304 14.68 32.32 17.20
C ASP A 304 13.89 31.01 17.11
N GLY A 305 13.40 30.68 15.91
CA GLY A 305 12.95 29.34 15.56
C GLY A 305 13.98 28.68 14.65
N TRP A 306 14.27 27.39 14.87
CA TRP A 306 15.18 26.61 14.03
C TRP A 306 14.62 25.22 13.76
N LEU A 307 15.09 24.61 12.67
CA LEU A 307 14.68 23.25 12.30
C LEU A 307 15.44 22.19 13.14
N LEU A 308 16.75 22.37 13.28
CA LEU A 308 17.66 21.49 14.03
C LEU A 308 18.53 22.32 14.99
N GLU A 309 18.63 21.87 16.23
CA GLU A 309 19.43 22.52 17.29
C GLU A 309 20.94 22.38 17.02
N ASN A 310 21.35 21.23 16.46
CA ASN A 310 22.73 20.92 16.03
C ASN A 310 22.74 20.45 14.57
N SER A 311 23.90 20.50 13.90
CA SER A 311 24.04 20.00 12.51
C SER A 311 23.66 18.52 12.43
N PHE A 312 23.11 18.05 11.28
CA PHE A 312 22.71 16.65 11.07
C PHE A 312 23.86 15.68 11.41
N VAL A 313 25.10 16.10 11.16
CA VAL A 313 26.34 15.37 11.46
C VAL A 313 26.62 15.29 12.97
N GLU A 314 26.32 16.34 13.73
CA GLU A 314 26.53 16.40 15.18
C GLU A 314 25.46 15.62 15.94
N THR A 315 24.20 15.69 15.50
CA THR A 315 23.11 14.88 16.04
C THR A 315 23.32 13.39 15.76
N ALA A 316 23.74 13.04 14.53
CA ALA A 316 24.10 11.66 14.19
C ALA A 316 25.31 11.16 15.01
N ARG A 317 26.34 12.00 15.21
CA ARG A 317 27.51 11.69 16.05
C ARG A 317 27.14 11.50 17.52
N SER A 318 26.25 12.33 18.07
CA SER A 318 25.75 12.19 19.43
C SER A 318 24.96 10.89 19.62
N ASN A 319 24.01 10.60 18.71
CA ASN A 319 23.23 9.36 18.73
C ASN A 319 24.13 8.12 18.56
N PHE A 320 25.13 8.19 17.67
CA PHE A 320 26.11 7.11 17.49
C PHE A 320 26.97 6.88 18.75
N ASN A 321 27.36 7.96 19.43
CA ASN A 321 28.11 7.87 20.70
C ASN A 321 27.26 7.27 21.83
N ILE A 322 25.96 7.60 21.89
CA ILE A 322 25.01 7.01 22.85
C ILE A 322 24.84 5.51 22.59
N ILE A 323 24.62 5.11 21.33
CA ILE A 323 24.51 3.69 20.95
C ILE A 323 25.82 2.93 21.25
N LYS A 324 26.98 3.57 21.02
CA LYS A 324 28.30 2.99 21.35
C LYS A 324 28.50 2.84 22.86
N HIS A 325 27.98 3.76 23.68
CA HIS A 325 28.01 3.64 25.14
C HIS A 325 27.06 2.55 25.67
N LEU A 326 25.87 2.41 25.07
CA LEU A 326 24.95 1.29 25.37
C LEU A 326 25.54 -0.07 24.96
N GLY A 327 26.20 -0.14 23.79
CA GLY A 327 26.92 -1.35 23.35
C GLY A 327 28.13 -1.71 24.22
N LYS A 328 28.83 -0.71 24.77
CA LYS A 328 29.93 -0.93 25.73
C LYS A 328 29.44 -1.43 27.10
N PHE A 329 28.25 -1.01 27.55
CA PHE A 329 27.67 -1.51 28.79
C PHE A 329 27.39 -3.02 28.72
N ASN A 330 26.96 -3.52 27.55
CA ASN A 330 26.80 -4.96 27.30
C ASN A 330 28.13 -5.75 27.20
N GLN A 331 29.26 -5.09 26.91
CA GLN A 331 30.57 -5.75 26.89
C GLN A 331 31.21 -5.84 28.29
N ILE A 332 30.83 -4.99 29.24
CA ILE A 332 31.37 -5.05 30.61
C ILE A 332 30.73 -6.18 31.43
N SER A 333 29.55 -6.68 31.04
CA SER A 333 28.93 -7.87 31.65
C SER A 333 29.41 -9.21 31.07
N SER A 334 30.30 -9.21 30.06
CA SER A 334 30.79 -10.43 29.39
C SER A 334 32.22 -10.83 29.74
N ASN A 335 32.86 -10.18 30.73
CA ASN A 335 34.11 -10.67 31.32
C ASN A 335 33.83 -11.10 32.76
N GLY A 336 33.31 -12.33 32.90
CA GLY A 336 33.18 -12.99 34.19
C GLY A 336 34.54 -13.47 34.69
N ASP A 337 34.94 -12.97 35.86
CA ASP A 337 35.98 -13.60 36.68
C ASP A 337 35.45 -14.96 37.18
N PRO A 338 36.19 -16.08 36.97
CA PRO A 338 35.82 -17.37 37.50
C PRO A 338 36.44 -17.51 38.89
N ASN A 339 35.64 -17.39 39.95
CA ASN A 339 35.79 -18.11 41.22
C ASN A 339 34.83 -17.55 42.27
N ILE A 340 33.80 -18.33 42.61
CA ILE A 340 33.47 -18.73 43.98
C ILE A 340 32.35 -19.77 43.93
N ASP A 341 32.73 -21.00 44.29
CA ASP A 341 31.87 -22.12 44.64
C ASP A 341 31.14 -21.88 45.96
N LYS A 342 29.82 -22.07 46.00
CA LYS A 342 29.15 -23.21 46.67
C LYS A 342 27.62 -23.04 46.70
N PRO A 343 26.84 -24.13 46.57
CA PRO A 343 25.38 -24.10 46.63
C PRO A 343 24.88 -24.40 48.05
N SER A 344 23.71 -23.87 48.42
CA SER A 344 22.91 -24.40 49.53
C SER A 344 21.43 -24.16 49.29
N THR A 345 20.73 -25.26 49.02
CA THR A 345 19.28 -25.48 49.05
C THR A 345 18.78 -25.61 50.49
N ALA A 346 17.61 -25.04 50.83
CA ALA A 346 16.67 -25.63 51.82
C ALA A 346 15.27 -24.96 51.85
N HIS A 347 14.25 -25.79 51.56
CA HIS A 347 12.97 -26.08 52.23
C HIS A 347 12.15 -25.05 53.10
N TYR A 348 10.87 -24.92 52.71
CA TYR A 348 9.56 -24.80 53.42
C TYR A 348 9.41 -24.55 54.96
N GLY A 349 8.72 -23.44 55.32
CA GLY A 349 7.63 -23.22 56.35
C GLY A 349 7.92 -23.19 57.87
N PRO A 350 6.99 -22.75 58.77
CA PRO A 350 5.86 -21.78 58.70
C PRO A 350 5.76 -20.73 59.88
N ASP A 351 4.82 -19.78 59.73
CA ASP A 351 4.03 -18.95 60.68
C ASP A 351 4.60 -18.32 61.97
N ASN A 352 4.35 -17.01 62.14
CA ASN A 352 3.67 -16.39 63.31
C ASN A 352 3.64 -14.85 63.19
N VAL A 353 2.45 -14.27 62.93
CA VAL A 353 2.18 -12.82 62.92
C VAL A 353 1.22 -12.49 64.08
N PRO A 354 1.52 -11.51 64.96
CA PRO A 354 0.53 -11.03 65.93
C PRO A 354 -0.34 -9.89 65.36
N LEU A 355 -1.66 -10.00 65.57
CA LEU A 355 -2.68 -9.01 65.23
C LEU A 355 -2.68 -7.83 66.23
N LYS A 356 -2.87 -6.60 65.72
CA LYS A 356 -2.96 -5.35 66.50
C LYS A 356 -4.44 -5.03 66.83
N PRO A 357 -4.81 -4.66 68.07
CA PRO A 357 -6.20 -4.31 68.40
C PRO A 357 -6.52 -2.82 68.17
N LEU A 358 -7.76 -2.56 67.72
CA LEU A 358 -8.41 -1.25 67.58
C LEU A 358 -9.12 -0.86 68.89
N PRO A 359 -9.17 0.43 69.29
CA PRO A 359 -9.87 0.85 70.50
C PRO A 359 -11.36 1.17 70.28
N THR A 360 -12.17 0.76 71.25
CA THR A 360 -13.58 1.12 71.47
C THR A 360 -13.72 2.53 72.04
N ALA A 361 -14.77 3.25 71.63
CA ALA A 361 -15.33 4.36 72.39
C ALA A 361 -16.87 4.30 72.31
N SER A 362 -17.46 4.74 73.42
CA SER A 362 -18.81 4.54 73.93
C SER A 362 -19.97 5.08 73.10
#